data_AF-A0A1X2CBI8-F1
#
_entry.id   AF-A0A1X2CBI8-F1
#
_cell.length_a   1.000
_cell.length_b   1.000
_cell.length_c   1.000
_cell.angle_alpha   90.00
_cell.angle_beta   90.00
_cell.angle_gamma   90.00
#
_symmetry.space_group_name_H-M   'P 1'
#
loop_
_entity.id
_entity.type
_entity.pdbx_description
1 polymer ?
#
loop_
_entity_poly.entity_id
_entity_poly.type
_entity_poly.pdbx_seq_one_letter_code
_entity_poly.pdbx_strand_id
1 'polypeptide(L)'
;MESSRGVSELRVSDDGLRAEAGECETLAGKLAGNSAPTPAVSTWLASASAVTVSNAGITAAGARCTFRMQATATNLAAAATGYTANEASSAAQLQGLARPTVC
;
A
#
# COMPACT_ATOMS: atom_id res chain seq x y z
N MET A 1 -8.97 23.01 35.76
CA MET A 1 -7.92 22.78 34.74
C MET A 1 -8.48 21.78 33.74
N GLU A 2 -9.25 22.29 32.79
CA GLU A 2 -9.88 21.47 31.76
C GLU A 2 -8.84 21.27 30.65
N SER A 3 -8.24 20.08 30.63
CA SER A 3 -7.34 19.67 29.55
C SER A 3 -8.15 19.54 28.29
N SER A 4 -8.03 20.52 27.40
CA SER A 4 -8.49 20.42 26.02
C SER A 4 -7.84 19.17 25.43
N ARG A 5 -8.64 18.10 25.26
CA ARG A 5 -8.30 17.01 24.36
C ARG A 5 -8.31 17.61 22.96
N GLY A 6 -7.18 18.22 22.60
CA GLY A 6 -6.91 18.61 21.23
C GLY A 6 -7.14 17.37 20.40
N VAL A 7 -8.09 17.47 19.47
CA VAL A 7 -8.20 16.54 18.35
C VAL A 7 -6.77 16.39 17.83
N SER A 8 -6.17 15.23 18.04
CA SER A 8 -4.88 14.93 17.42
C SER A 8 -5.17 14.90 15.94
N GLU A 9 -4.96 16.04 15.28
CA GLU A 9 -5.18 16.19 13.86
C GLU A 9 -4.36 15.10 13.18
N LEU A 10 -5.04 14.17 12.51
CA LEU A 10 -4.40 13.05 11.82
C LEU A 10 -3.66 13.65 10.61
N ARG A 11 -2.44 14.14 10.83
CA ARG A 11 -1.58 14.69 9.80
C ARG A 11 -1.04 13.53 8.97
N VAL A 12 -1.45 13.47 7.72
CA VAL A 12 -0.89 12.53 6.75
C VAL A 12 0.48 13.04 6.33
N SER A 13 1.53 12.30 6.67
CA SER A 13 2.90 12.59 6.22
C SER A 13 3.13 11.94 4.85
N ASP A 14 3.58 12.73 3.89
CA ASP A 14 4.00 12.27 2.56
C ASP A 14 5.12 11.21 2.65
N ASP A 15 6.09 11.41 3.54
CA ASP A 15 7.13 10.42 3.84
C ASP A 15 6.53 9.12 4.42
N GLY A 16 5.57 9.24 5.33
CA GLY A 16 4.88 8.09 5.91
C GLY A 16 4.09 7.28 4.89
N LEU A 17 3.43 7.95 3.93
CA LEU A 17 2.73 7.28 2.84
C LEU A 17 3.69 6.54 1.91
N ARG A 18 4.84 7.15 1.58
CA ARG A 18 5.85 6.48 0.74
C ARG A 18 6.52 5.32 1.45
N ALA A 19 6.79 5.45 2.75
CA ALA A 19 7.31 4.37 3.57
C ALA A 19 6.35 3.17 3.58
N GLU A 20 5.06 3.40 3.84
CA GLU A 20 4.05 2.34 3.83
C GLU A 20 3.86 1.71 2.44
N ALA A 21 3.98 2.51 1.36
CA ALA A 21 3.98 1.99 0.00
C ALA A 21 5.17 1.03 -0.22
N GLY A 22 6.36 1.39 0.24
CA GLY A 22 7.56 0.54 0.17
C GLY A 22 7.43 -0.75 1.00
N GLU A 23 6.79 -0.69 2.17
CA GLU A 23 6.49 -1.88 2.97
C GLU A 23 5.52 -2.82 2.23
N CYS A 24 4.47 -2.26 1.61
CA CYS A 24 3.55 -3.03 0.77
C CYS A 24 4.27 -3.73 -0.40
N GLU A 25 5.17 -3.04 -1.09
CA GLU A 25 5.99 -3.63 -2.16
C GLU A 25 6.93 -4.72 -1.65
N THR A 26 7.56 -4.49 -0.48
CA THR A 26 8.44 -5.47 0.17
C THR A 26 7.67 -6.74 0.54
N LEU A 27 6.49 -6.61 1.13
CA LEU A 27 5.62 -7.75 1.47
C LEU A 27 5.13 -8.47 0.20
N ALA A 28 4.78 -7.72 -0.85
CA ALA A 28 4.42 -8.29 -2.15
C ALA A 28 5.56 -9.12 -2.75
N GLY A 29 6.80 -8.61 -2.68
CA GLY A 29 8.00 -9.31 -3.12
C GLY A 29 8.27 -10.58 -2.31
N LYS A 30 8.16 -10.51 -0.98
CA LYS A 30 8.28 -11.70 -0.10
C LYS A 30 7.26 -12.78 -0.46
N LEU A 31 6.02 -12.38 -0.73
CA LEU A 31 4.97 -13.32 -1.08
C LEU A 31 5.16 -13.92 -2.48
N ALA A 32 5.60 -13.11 -3.45
CA ALA A 32 5.90 -13.58 -4.80
C ALA A 32 7.12 -14.53 -4.83
N GLY A 33 8.08 -14.36 -3.91
CA GLY A 33 9.23 -15.24 -3.76
C GLY A 33 8.91 -16.62 -3.17
N ASN A 34 7.74 -16.77 -2.52
CA ASN A 34 7.31 -18.07 -2.01
C ASN A 34 6.80 -18.95 -3.15
N SER A 35 7.63 -19.89 -3.59
CA SER A 35 7.23 -20.91 -4.56
C SER A 35 6.47 -22.05 -3.88
N ALA A 36 5.40 -22.52 -4.53
CA ALA A 36 4.72 -23.73 -4.06
C ALA A 36 5.67 -24.93 -4.12
N PRO A 37 5.60 -25.88 -3.17
CA PRO A 37 6.38 -27.10 -3.23
C PRO A 37 6.09 -27.85 -4.53
N THR A 38 7.14 -28.24 -5.25
CA THR A 38 7.00 -29.11 -6.41
C THR A 38 6.40 -30.45 -5.97
N PRO A 39 5.27 -30.91 -6.55
CA PRO A 39 4.67 -32.16 -6.13
C PRO A 39 5.61 -33.32 -6.47
N ALA A 40 6.10 -34.00 -5.42
CA ALA A 40 7.00 -35.16 -5.53
C ALA A 40 6.24 -36.51 -5.54
N VAL A 41 4.91 -36.48 -5.63
CA VAL A 41 4.04 -37.64 -5.34
C VAL A 41 3.28 -38.12 -6.57
N SER A 42 3.18 -39.44 -6.70
CA SER A 42 2.40 -40.11 -7.75
C SER A 42 0.94 -39.66 -7.74
N THR A 43 0.43 -39.23 -8.90
CA THR A 43 -0.95 -38.77 -9.13
C THR A 43 -2.04 -39.82 -8.87
N TRP A 44 -1.63 -41.08 -8.63
CA TRP A 44 -2.52 -42.21 -8.36
C TRP A 44 -3.07 -42.26 -6.93
N LEU A 45 -2.48 -41.49 -5.99
CA LEU A 45 -2.98 -41.38 -4.62
C LEU A 45 -4.00 -40.24 -4.51
N ALA A 46 -5.20 -40.53 -4.02
CA ALA A 46 -6.23 -39.51 -3.81
C ALA A 46 -5.74 -38.37 -2.89
N SER A 47 -4.96 -38.68 -1.86
CA SER A 47 -4.34 -37.68 -0.98
C SER A 47 -3.34 -36.77 -1.71
N ALA A 48 -2.54 -37.32 -2.63
CA ALA A 48 -1.62 -36.53 -3.45
C ALA A 48 -2.37 -35.54 -4.37
N SER A 49 -3.51 -35.96 -4.93
CA SER A 49 -4.36 -35.09 -5.72
C SER A 49 -4.93 -33.94 -4.89
N ALA A 50 -5.39 -34.21 -3.66
CA ALA A 50 -5.93 -33.20 -2.75
C ALA A 50 -4.87 -32.17 -2.32
N VAL A 51 -3.63 -32.61 -2.07
CA VAL A 51 -2.50 -31.73 -1.78
C VAL A 51 -2.18 -30.84 -2.98
N THR A 52 -2.18 -31.38 -4.20
CA THR A 52 -1.91 -30.60 -5.42
C THR A 52 -2.96 -29.51 -5.63
N VAL A 53 -4.26 -29.83 -5.45
CA VAL A 53 -5.34 -28.85 -5.53
C VAL A 53 -5.20 -27.78 -4.44
N SER A 54 -4.86 -28.17 -3.22
CA SER A 54 -4.62 -27.23 -2.12
C SER A 54 -3.46 -26.28 -2.42
N ASN A 55 -2.34 -26.81 -2.92
CA ASN A 55 -1.18 -26.01 -3.31
C ASN A 55 -1.53 -25.01 -4.42
N ALA A 56 -2.29 -25.44 -5.44
CA ALA A 56 -2.77 -24.54 -6.49
C ALA A 56 -3.66 -23.42 -5.94
N GLY A 57 -4.54 -23.73 -4.98
CA GLY A 57 -5.35 -22.75 -4.26
C GLY A 57 -4.52 -21.74 -3.49
N ILE A 58 -3.48 -22.20 -2.78
CA ILE A 58 -2.53 -21.35 -2.05
C ILE A 58 -1.78 -20.43 -3.01
N THR A 59 -1.28 -20.94 -4.14
CA THR A 59 -0.62 -20.12 -5.17
C THR A 59 -1.55 -19.04 -5.70
N ALA A 60 -2.80 -19.37 -6.01
CA ALA A 60 -3.78 -18.41 -6.49
C ALA A 60 -4.10 -17.33 -5.44
N ALA A 61 -4.23 -17.71 -4.17
CA ALA A 61 -4.45 -16.78 -3.07
C ALA A 61 -3.23 -15.86 -2.85
N GLY A 62 -2.01 -16.43 -2.93
CA GLY A 62 -0.75 -15.69 -2.87
C GLY A 62 -0.67 -14.61 -3.95
N ALA A 63 -0.93 -14.97 -5.21
CA ALA A 63 -0.94 -14.03 -6.32
C ALA A 63 -1.93 -12.88 -6.12
N ARG A 64 -3.17 -13.18 -5.67
CA ARG A 64 -4.19 -12.16 -5.39
C ARG A 64 -3.75 -11.20 -4.28
N CYS A 65 -3.11 -11.72 -3.23
CA CYS A 65 -2.59 -10.91 -2.14
C CYS A 65 -1.43 -10.01 -2.60
N THR A 66 -0.50 -10.54 -3.40
CA THR A 66 0.56 -9.75 -4.04
C THR A 66 -0.01 -8.60 -4.87
N PHE A 67 -0.99 -8.86 -5.73
CA PHE A 67 -1.64 -7.80 -6.52
C PHE A 67 -2.31 -6.73 -5.66
N ARG A 68 -2.98 -7.13 -4.57
CA ARG A 68 -3.59 -6.18 -3.64
C ARG A 68 -2.55 -5.30 -2.96
N MET A 69 -1.43 -5.86 -2.51
CA MET A 69 -0.35 -5.10 -1.89
C MET A 69 0.27 -4.10 -2.88
N GLN A 70 0.52 -4.51 -4.12
CA GLN A 70 1.02 -3.61 -5.17
C GLN A 70 0.03 -2.48 -5.50
N ALA A 71 -1.27 -2.79 -5.56
CA ALA A 71 -2.30 -1.78 -5.77
C ALA A 71 -2.37 -0.78 -4.61
N THR A 72 -2.27 -1.25 -3.36
CA THR A 72 -2.19 -0.39 -2.18
C THR A 72 -0.96 0.52 -2.24
N ALA A 73 0.22 -0.02 -2.55
CA ALA A 73 1.44 0.76 -2.69
C ALA A 73 1.28 1.89 -3.73
N THR A 74 0.71 1.55 -4.90
CA THR A 74 0.43 2.52 -5.96
C THR A 74 -0.51 3.63 -5.48
N ASN A 75 -1.58 3.27 -4.77
CA ASN A 75 -2.54 4.24 -4.23
C ASN A 75 -1.90 5.16 -3.18
N LEU A 76 -1.05 4.62 -2.30
CA LEU A 76 -0.34 5.41 -1.28
C LEU A 76 0.66 6.39 -1.92
N ALA A 77 1.41 5.94 -2.92
CA ALA A 77 2.33 6.80 -3.67
C ALA A 77 1.60 7.91 -4.45
N ALA A 78 0.44 7.59 -5.03
CA ALA A 78 -0.43 8.57 -5.69
C ALA A 78 -0.99 9.58 -4.70
N ALA A 79 -1.45 9.12 -3.52
CA ALA A 79 -1.94 10.00 -2.47
C ALA A 79 -0.85 10.96 -1.96
N ALA A 80 0.36 10.45 -1.74
CA ALA A 80 1.52 11.25 -1.35
C ALA A 80 1.78 12.40 -2.34
N THR A 81 1.85 12.05 -3.63
CA THR A 81 2.00 13.01 -4.73
C THR A 81 0.86 14.03 -4.79
N GLY A 82 -0.38 13.57 -4.61
CA GLY A 82 -1.57 14.42 -4.60
C GLY A 82 -1.56 15.44 -3.46
N TYR A 83 -1.19 15.03 -2.25
CA TYR A 83 -1.08 15.92 -1.11
C TYR A 83 0.02 16.96 -1.32
N THR A 84 1.21 16.57 -1.80
CA THR A 84 2.29 17.52 -2.11
C THR A 84 1.84 18.59 -3.11
N ALA A 85 1.15 18.18 -4.18
CA ALA A 85 0.65 19.12 -5.19
C ALA A 85 -0.42 20.07 -4.62
N ASN A 86 -1.31 19.56 -3.76
CA ASN A 86 -2.32 20.36 -3.09
C ASN A 86 -1.70 21.43 -2.18
N GLU A 87 -0.71 21.06 -1.38
CA GLU A 87 -0.01 22.01 -0.49
C GLU A 87 0.73 23.09 -1.30
N ALA A 88 1.41 22.71 -2.38
CA ALA A 88 2.07 23.67 -3.26
C ALA A 88 1.08 24.65 -3.92
N SER A 89 -0.05 24.15 -4.42
CA SER A 89 -1.11 24.98 -5.00
C SER A 89 -1.72 25.93 -3.98
N SER A 90 -2.03 25.41 -2.79
CA SER A 90 -2.60 26.21 -1.68
C SER A 90 -1.63 27.30 -1.24
N ALA A 91 -0.34 26.99 -1.09
CA ALA A 91 0.68 27.97 -0.76
C ALA A 91 0.78 29.08 -1.81
N ALA A 92 0.75 28.73 -3.11
CA ALA A 92 0.77 29.71 -4.20
C ALA A 92 -0.46 30.63 -4.19
N GLN A 93 -1.65 30.08 -3.95
CA GLN A 93 -2.89 30.86 -3.83
C GLN A 93 -2.83 31.83 -2.64
N LEU A 94 -2.38 31.36 -1.47
CA LEU A 94 -2.22 32.21 -0.29
C LEU A 94 -1.20 33.33 -0.50
N GLN A 95 -0.08 33.05 -1.16
CA GLN A 95 0.92 34.06 -1.52
C GLN A 95 0.36 35.10 -2.51
N GLY A 96 -0.50 34.68 -3.43
CA GLY A 96 -1.20 35.58 -4.35
C GLY A 96 -2.14 36.55 -3.62
N LEU A 97 -2.82 36.08 -2.56
CA LEU A 97 -3.69 36.91 -1.72
C LEU A 97 -2.90 37.83 -0.77
N ALA A 98 -1.75 37.35 -0.25
CA ALA A 98 -0.90 38.08 0.69
C ALA A 98 -0.09 39.22 0.05
N ARG A 99 -0.19 39.43 -1.26
CA ARG A 99 0.24 40.67 -1.95
C ARG A 99 -0.95 41.62 -2.10
N PRO A 100 -1.36 42.37 -1.07
CA PRO A 100 -2.21 43.52 -1.32
C PRO A 100 -1.40 44.49 -2.18
N THR A 101 -1.91 44.79 -3.38
CA THR A 101 -1.43 45.95 -4.13
C THR A 101 -1.98 47.15 -3.38
N VAL A 102 -1.16 47.73 -2.50
CA VAL A 102 -1.49 48.99 -1.84
C VAL A 102 -1.31 50.08 -2.89
N CYS A 103 -2.44 50.57 -3.42
CA CYS A 103 -2.49 51.78 -4.23
C CYS A 103 -2.40 53.02 -3.34
#